data_AF-A0A820NR12-F1
#
_entry.id   AF-A0A820NR12-F1
#
_cell.length_a   1.000
_cell.length_b   1.000
_cell.length_c   1.000
_cell.angle_alpha   90.00
_cell.angle_beta   90.00
_cell.angle_gamma   90.00
#
_symmetry.space_group_name_H-M   'P 1'
#
loop_
_entity.id
_entity.type
_entity.pdbx_description
1 polymer ?
#
loop_
_entity_poly.entity_id
_entity_poly.type
_entity_poly.pdbx_seq_one_letter_code
_entity_poly.pdbx_strand_id
1 'polypeptide(L)'
;RFVPFHSARIEICKAALKDTVYGSVYVEMINNLLEPILRNPSITFVRYNAFHNIPSGTNNFIGRAAHIAILDSELFVEKLILVSAAKYFK
;
A
#
# COMPACT_ATOMS: atom_id res chain seq x y z
N ARG A 1 4.20 -12.07 -14.41
CA ARG A 1 3.23 -12.22 -13.31
C ARG A 1 3.26 -10.95 -12.45
N PHE A 2 2.11 -10.37 -12.13
CA PHE A 2 2.04 -9.25 -11.19
C PHE A 2 2.40 -9.72 -9.79
N VAL A 3 2.99 -8.84 -8.99
CA VAL A 3 3.18 -9.10 -7.56
C VAL A 3 1.79 -9.18 -6.90
N PRO A 4 1.57 -10.11 -5.95
CA PRO A 4 0.28 -10.23 -5.29
C PRO A 4 -0.11 -8.92 -4.59
N PHE A 5 -1.41 -8.62 -4.52
CA PHE A 5 -1.90 -7.39 -3.88
C PHE A 5 -1.35 -7.16 -2.45
N HIS A 6 -1.14 -8.23 -1.69
CA HIS A 6 -0.58 -8.14 -0.34
C HIS A 6 0.88 -7.66 -0.30
N SER A 7 1.63 -7.69 -1.41
CA SER A 7 3.02 -7.21 -1.45
C SER A 7 3.13 -5.69 -1.32
N ALA A 8 2.05 -4.94 -1.61
CA ALA A 8 2.00 -3.49 -1.47
C ALA A 8 1.65 -3.05 -0.03
N ARG A 9 1.41 -4.01 0.87
CA ARG A 9 0.96 -3.72 2.23
C ARG A 9 2.11 -3.85 3.22
N ILE A 10 2.28 -2.82 4.04
CA ILE A 10 3.10 -2.88 5.25
C ILE A 10 2.23 -3.53 6.34
N GLU A 11 2.10 -4.85 6.27
CA GLU A 11 1.37 -5.67 7.23
C GLU A 11 1.90 -7.11 7.26
N ILE A 12 1.67 -7.82 8.36
CA ILE A 12 2.02 -9.23 8.46
C ILE A 12 1.14 -10.05 7.51
N CYS A 13 1.75 -10.74 6.55
CA CYS A 13 1.04 -11.63 5.64
C CYS A 13 1.10 -13.09 6.12
N LYS A 14 0.01 -13.85 5.91
CA LYS A 14 -0.10 -15.25 6.35
C LYS A 14 0.93 -16.18 5.71
N ALA A 15 1.45 -15.83 4.54
CA ALA A 15 2.48 -16.60 3.85
C ALA A 15 3.83 -16.51 4.56
N ALA A 16 4.22 -15.31 5.00
CA ALA A 16 5.47 -15.09 5.74
C ALA A 16 5.50 -15.88 7.06
N LEU A 17 4.36 -16.01 7.75
CA LEU A 17 4.27 -16.82 8.99
C LEU A 17 4.54 -18.32 8.76
N LYS A 18 4.46 -18.80 7.52
CA LYS A 18 4.71 -20.21 7.15
C LYS A 18 6.07 -20.38 6.46
N ASP A 19 6.76 -19.30 6.15
CA ASP A 19 8.05 -19.31 5.47
C ASP A 19 9.16 -19.59 6.49
N THR A 20 9.80 -20.74 6.38
CA THR A 20 10.86 -21.17 7.30
C THR A 20 12.22 -20.58 6.98
N VAL A 21 12.39 -19.95 5.81
CA VAL A 21 13.67 -19.40 5.34
C VAL A 21 13.73 -17.91 5.60
N TYR A 22 12.71 -17.16 5.17
CA TYR A 22 12.69 -15.69 5.23
C TYR A 22 11.54 -15.12 6.07
N GLY A 23 10.66 -15.96 6.59
CA GLY A 23 9.47 -15.53 7.34
C GLY A 23 9.80 -14.68 8.56
N SER A 24 10.80 -15.09 9.35
CA SER A 24 11.25 -14.35 10.53
C SER A 24 11.78 -12.96 10.18
N VAL A 25 12.59 -12.86 9.12
CA VAL A 25 13.13 -11.59 8.63
C VAL A 25 12.00 -10.65 8.18
N TYR A 26 11.03 -11.17 7.43
CA TYR A 26 9.87 -10.37 7.01
C TYR A 26 9.06 -9.87 8.22
N VAL A 27 8.80 -10.73 9.20
CA VAL A 27 8.08 -10.35 10.42
C VAL A 27 8.84 -9.27 11.20
N GLU A 28 10.16 -9.41 11.33
CA GLU A 28 11.02 -8.42 11.98
C GLU A 28 10.96 -7.06 11.27
N MET A 29 11.09 -7.05 9.93
CA MET A 29 10.98 -5.82 9.13
C MET A 29 9.65 -5.10 9.35
N ILE A 30 8.53 -5.84 9.30
CA ILE A 30 7.20 -5.25 9.49
C ILE A 30 7.01 -4.73 10.93
N ASN A 31 7.49 -5.45 11.94
CA ASN A 31 7.41 -5.01 13.33
C ASN A 31 8.24 -3.74 13.56
N ASN A 32 9.48 -3.68 13.04
CA ASN A 32 10.32 -2.50 13.16
C ASN A 32 9.69 -1.24 12.53
N LEU A 33 8.84 -1.39 11.51
CA LEU A 33 8.09 -0.29 10.90
C LEU A 33 6.82 0.08 11.68
N LEU A 34 6.02 -0.90 12.11
CA LEU A 34 4.68 -0.65 12.66
C LEU A 34 4.68 -0.46 14.18
N GLU A 35 5.53 -1.16 14.92
CA GLU A 35 5.52 -1.13 16.37
C GLU A 35 5.76 0.29 16.96
N PRO A 36 6.71 1.10 16.45
CA PRO A 36 6.89 2.47 16.94
C PRO A 36 5.66 3.35 16.71
N ILE A 37 4.96 3.15 15.59
CA ILE A 37 3.75 3.90 15.24
C ILE A 37 2.62 3.50 16.19
N LEU A 38 2.42 2.19 16.39
CA LEU A 38 1.33 1.65 17.20
C LEU A 38 1.51 1.90 18.70
N ARG A 39 2.75 1.96 19.19
CA ARG A 39 3.06 2.25 20.60
C ARG A 39 2.96 3.73 20.93
N ASN A 40 2.86 4.63 19.95
CA ASN A 40 2.79 6.05 20.18
C ASN A 40 1.32 6.52 20.28
N PRO A 41 0.80 6.80 21.49
CA PRO A 41 -0.59 7.22 21.66
C PRO A 41 -0.89 8.61 21.07
N SER A 42 0.14 9.39 20.72
CA SER A 42 -0.03 10.70 20.11
C SER A 42 -0.12 10.65 18.57
N ILE A 43 -0.07 9.46 17.96
CA ILE A 43 -0.15 9.28 16.51
C ILE A 43 -1.52 8.71 16.14
N THR A 44 -2.12 9.26 15.09
CA THR A 44 -3.25 8.62 14.40
C THR A 44 -2.74 8.02 13.09
N PHE A 45 -2.82 6.70 12.97
CA PHE A 45 -2.37 5.98 11.78
C PHE A 45 -3.57 5.55 10.92
N VAL A 46 -3.65 6.06 9.69
CA VAL A 46 -4.76 5.80 8.77
C VAL A 46 -4.24 5.19 7.47
N ARG A 47 -4.92 4.17 6.96
CA ARG A 47 -4.62 3.53 5.69
C ARG A 47 -5.75 3.76 4.69
N TYR A 48 -5.40 4.27 3.51
CA TYR A 48 -6.31 4.37 2.37
C TYR A 48 -5.97 3.30 1.33
N ASN A 49 -7.00 2.64 0.78
CA ASN A 49 -6.83 1.71 -0.34
C ASN A 49 -7.51 2.32 -1.56
N ALA A 50 -6.78 2.48 -2.66
CA ALA A 50 -7.32 2.89 -3.93
C ALA A 50 -7.31 1.69 -4.89
N PHE A 51 -8.48 1.35 -5.44
CA PHE A 51 -8.61 0.33 -6.47
C PHE A 51 -9.04 1.01 -7.75
N HIS A 52 -8.23 0.84 -8.80
CA HIS A 52 -8.57 1.35 -10.12
C HIS A 52 -8.84 0.16 -11.05
N ASN A 53 -10.02 0.15 -11.67
CA ASN A 53 -10.36 -0.83 -12.69
C ASN A 53 -10.03 -0.22 -14.06
N ILE A 54 -8.81 -0.44 -14.54
CA ILE A 54 -8.43 -0.05 -15.90
C ILE A 54 -9.20 -0.95 -16.87
N PRO A 55 -9.91 -0.39 -17.86
CA PRO A 55 -10.57 -1.17 -18.90
C PRO A 55 -9.60 -2.20 -19.52
N SER A 56 -10.06 -3.43 -19.66
CA SER A 56 -9.27 -4.62 -19.98
C SER A 56 -8.38 -4.51 -21.23
N GLY A 57 -8.71 -3.63 -22.18
CA GLY A 57 -7.90 -3.37 -23.38
C GLY A 57 -6.59 -2.62 -23.12
N THR A 58 -6.53 -1.78 -22.10
CA THR A 58 -5.37 -0.90 -21.83
C THR A 58 -4.31 -1.56 -20.94
N ASN A 59 -4.70 -2.60 -20.19
CA ASN A 59 -3.80 -3.39 -19.34
C ASN A 59 -2.70 -4.11 -20.14
N ASN A 60 -3.00 -4.54 -21.37
CA ASN A 60 -2.03 -5.18 -22.26
C ASN A 60 -1.06 -4.18 -22.92
N PHE A 61 -1.45 -2.91 -23.05
CA PHE A 61 -0.63 -1.90 -23.74
C PHE A 61 0.31 -1.16 -22.79
N ILE A 62 -0.09 -0.91 -21.54
CA ILE A 62 0.67 -0.07 -20.60
C ILE A 62 1.42 -0.91 -19.54
N GLY A 63 0.99 -2.15 -19.26
CA GLY A 63 1.71 -3.05 -18.35
C GLY A 63 1.96 -2.48 -16.95
N ARG A 64 3.13 -2.75 -16.36
CA ARG A 64 3.52 -2.26 -15.01
C ARG A 64 3.53 -0.74 -14.88
N ALA A 65 3.73 -0.02 -15.99
CA ALA A 65 3.75 1.44 -15.99
C ALA A 65 2.38 2.01 -15.61
N ALA A 66 1.27 1.33 -15.90
CA ALA A 66 -0.07 1.84 -15.57
C ALA A 66 -0.34 1.90 -14.06
N HIS A 67 0.21 0.95 -13.31
CA HIS A 67 0.02 0.87 -11.85
C HIS A 67 0.81 1.95 -11.11
N ILE A 68 1.92 2.45 -11.69
CA ILE A 68 2.76 3.49 -11.11
C ILE A 68 2.39 4.87 -11.67
N ALA A 69 2.04 4.97 -12.96
CA ALA A 69 1.69 6.22 -13.62
C ALA A 69 0.48 6.95 -12.98
N ILE A 70 -0.38 6.21 -12.27
CA ILE A 70 -1.46 6.83 -11.50
C ILE A 70 -0.96 7.57 -10.26
N LEU A 71 0.17 7.13 -9.67
CA LEU A 71 0.87 7.85 -8.60
C LEU A 71 1.58 9.10 -9.14
N ASP A 72 1.96 9.08 -10.42
CA ASP A 72 2.53 10.26 -11.11
C ASP A 72 1.46 11.27 -11.55
N SER A 73 0.17 10.92 -11.47
CA SER A 73 -0.93 11.82 -11.79
C SER A 73 -1.23 12.76 -10.63
N GLU A 74 -0.74 14.00 -10.72
CA GLU A 74 -0.99 15.05 -9.72
C GLU A 74 -2.49 15.21 -9.42
N LEU A 75 -3.33 15.22 -10.45
CA LEU A 75 -4.79 15.35 -10.28
C LEU A 75 -5.38 14.18 -9.48
N PHE A 76 -4.94 12.95 -9.74
CA PHE A 76 -5.41 11.79 -8.99
C PHE A 76 -4.99 11.89 -7.52
N VAL A 77 -3.71 12.18 -7.25
CA VAL A 77 -3.18 12.33 -5.90
C VAL A 77 -3.88 13.46 -5.16
N GLU A 78 -4.06 14.62 -5.80
CA GLU A 78 -4.78 15.76 -5.25
C GLU A 78 -6.22 15.39 -4.87
N LYS A 79 -6.98 14.75 -5.77
CA LYS A 79 -8.36 14.34 -5.48
C LYS A 79 -8.43 13.28 -4.39
N LEU A 80 -7.52 12.30 -4.41
CA LEU A 80 -7.46 11.27 -3.37
C LEU A 80 -7.27 11.90 -1.99
N ILE A 81 -6.30 12.83 -1.87
CA ILE A 81 -6.02 13.55 -0.63
C ILE A 81 -7.22 14.43 -0.23
N LEU A 82 -7.71 15.28 -1.13
CA LEU A 82 -8.79 16.24 -0.83
C LEU A 82 -10.10 15.57 -0.41
N VAL A 83 -10.46 14.45 -1.02
CA VAL A 83 -11.72 13.75 -0.73
C VAL A 83 -11.56 12.84 0.49
N SER A 84 -10.45 12.10 0.58
CA SER A 84 -10.32 11.00 1.54
C SER A 84 -9.59 11.41 2.81
N ALA A 85 -8.60 12.28 2.72
CA ALA A 85 -7.67 12.58 3.81
C ALA A 85 -7.71 14.04 4.30
N ALA A 86 -8.19 15.01 3.52
CA ALA A 86 -8.09 16.42 3.89
C ALA A 86 -8.85 16.79 5.17
N LYS A 87 -9.89 16.01 5.54
CA LYS A 87 -10.57 16.18 6.83
C LYS A 87 -9.66 15.91 8.03
N TYR A 88 -8.59 15.15 7.86
CA TYR A 88 -7.59 14.89 8.90
C TYR A 88 -6.71 16.10 9.22
N PHE A 89 -6.53 17.00 8.25
CA PHE A 89 -5.67 18.20 8.39
C PHE A 89 -6.45 19.45 8.79
N LYS A 90 -7.74 19.32 9.16
CA LYS A 90 -8.57 20.40 9.68
C LYS A 90 -8.68 20.31 11.19
#